data_AF-A0A662IT63-F1
#
_entry.id   AF-A0A662IT63-F1
#
_cell.length_a   1.000
_cell.length_b   1.000
_cell.length_c   1.000
_cell.angle_alpha   90.00
_cell.angle_beta   90.00
_cell.angle_gamma   90.00
#
_symmetry.space_group_name_H-M   'P 1'
#
loop_
_entity.id
_entity.type
_entity.pdbx_description
1 polymer ?
#
loop_
_entity_poly.entity_id
_entity_poly.type
_entity_poly.pdbx_seq_one_letter_code
_entity_poly.pdbx_strand_id
1 'polypeptide(L)'
;MSWEAKILNLLGDIQDPSLRIRIAMTLNYLRDALQAGVSPEEIRNDVFDVVYTVIDFKEPFLNPNEKRKKAQEITEDIMREMKLNIMHKMVMSKLRFTRY
;
A
#
# COMPACT_ATOMS: atom_id res chain seq x y z
N MET A 1 8.54 -1.85 -9.82
CA MET A 1 9.29 -1.51 -8.59
C MET A 1 9.05 -2.62 -7.59
N SER A 2 9.84 -2.77 -6.54
CA SER A 2 9.44 -3.69 -5.46
C SER A 2 8.37 -3.02 -4.59
N TRP A 3 7.56 -3.82 -3.90
CA TRP A 3 6.57 -3.36 -2.92
C TRP A 3 7.20 -2.42 -1.88
N GLU A 4 8.40 -2.78 -1.42
CA GLU A 4 9.19 -2.03 -0.46
C GLU A 4 9.57 -0.65 -1.01
N ALA A 5 9.97 -0.58 -2.29
CA ALA A 5 10.28 0.69 -2.94
C ALA A 5 9.05 1.59 -3.07
N LYS A 6 7.85 1.02 -3.30
CA LYS A 6 6.60 1.80 -3.37
C LYS A 6 6.24 2.39 -2.00
N ILE A 7 6.37 1.62 -0.92
CA ILE A 7 6.20 2.12 0.45
C ILE A 7 7.20 3.24 0.74
N LEU A 8 8.49 3.03 0.44
CA LEU A 8 9.53 4.03 0.70
C LEU A 8 9.27 5.33 -0.06
N ASN A 9 8.83 5.26 -1.32
CA ASN A 9 8.46 6.44 -2.09
C ASN A 9 7.25 7.19 -1.51
N LEU A 10 6.23 6.48 -1.02
CA LEU A 10 5.08 7.11 -0.36
C LEU A 10 5.51 7.90 0.88
N LEU A 11 6.42 7.31 1.66
CA LEU A 11 6.85 7.81 2.96
C LEU A 11 8.06 8.75 2.92
N GLY A 12 8.67 8.96 1.75
CA GLY A 12 9.95 9.67 1.61
C GLY A 12 9.95 11.08 2.21
N ASP A 13 8.83 11.79 2.10
CA ASP A 13 8.71 13.17 2.60
C ASP A 13 8.26 13.27 4.06
N ILE A 14 7.96 12.14 4.72
CA ILE A 14 7.61 12.13 6.14
C ILE A 14 8.90 12.14 6.96
N GLN A 15 9.12 13.22 7.71
CA GLN A 15 10.34 13.36 8.52
C GLN A 15 10.33 12.51 9.80
N ASP A 16 9.17 12.30 10.41
CA ASP A 16 9.03 11.48 11.62
C ASP A 16 9.25 9.99 11.32
N PRO A 17 10.35 9.38 11.81
CA PRO A 17 10.63 7.97 11.58
C PRO A 17 9.58 7.03 12.19
N SER A 18 9.00 7.40 13.33
CA SER A 18 8.01 6.59 14.04
C SER A 18 6.72 6.48 13.23
N LEU A 19 6.27 7.61 12.69
CA LEU A 19 5.11 7.68 11.81
C LEU A 19 5.34 6.87 10.53
N ARG A 20 6.52 6.99 9.89
CA ARG A 20 6.88 6.18 8.72
C ARG A 20 6.78 4.69 9.00
N ILE A 21 7.38 4.22 10.10
CA ILE A 21 7.35 2.80 10.47
C ILE A 21 5.91 2.34 10.69
N ARG A 22 5.10 3.12 11.41
CA ARG A 22 3.70 2.77 11.68
C ARG A 22 2.89 2.64 10.39
N ILE A 23 3.00 3.58 9.46
CA ILE A 23 2.29 3.52 8.17
C ILE A 23 2.78 2.32 7.35
N ALA A 24 4.10 2.09 7.29
CA ALA A 24 4.66 0.95 6.58
C ALA A 24 4.15 -0.38 7.16
N MET A 25 4.06 -0.50 8.48
CA MET A 25 3.50 -1.68 9.15
C MET A 25 2.03 -1.89 8.78
N THR A 26 1.22 -0.83 8.80
CA THR A 26 -0.19 -0.91 8.40
C THR A 26 -0.36 -1.37 6.95
N LEU A 27 0.39 -0.80 6.00
CA LEU A 27 0.31 -1.20 4.60
C LEU A 27 0.76 -2.65 4.38
N ASN A 28 1.80 -3.10 5.09
CA ASN A 28 2.21 -4.52 5.04
C ASN A 28 1.13 -5.44 5.61
N TYR A 29 0.50 -5.07 6.72
CA TYR A 29 -0.61 -5.82 7.29
C TYR A 29 -1.78 -5.95 6.31
N LEU A 30 -2.17 -4.85 5.64
CA LEU A 30 -3.25 -4.86 4.64
C LEU A 30 -2.92 -5.74 3.43
N ARG A 31 -1.67 -5.74 2.98
CA ARG A 31 -1.22 -6.67 1.92
C ARG A 31 -1.34 -8.13 2.36
N ASP A 32 -0.93 -8.44 3.59
CA ASP A 32 -0.97 -9.79 4.12
C ASP A 32 -2.43 -10.25 4.35
N ALA A 33 -3.31 -9.34 4.76
CA ALA A 33 -4.76 -9.56 4.84
C ALA A 33 -5.39 -9.82 3.46
N LEU A 34 -5.00 -9.06 2.43
CA LEU A 34 -5.42 -9.33 1.05
C LEU A 34 -4.96 -10.72 0.59
N GLN A 35 -3.73 -11.10 0.93
CA GLN A 35 -3.20 -12.44 0.64
C GLN A 35 -3.98 -13.55 1.38
N ALA A 36 -4.47 -13.26 2.60
CA ALA A 36 -5.28 -14.17 3.40
C ALA A 36 -6.74 -14.30 2.90
N GLY A 37 -7.15 -13.50 1.92
CA GLY A 37 -8.46 -13.60 1.26
C GLY A 37 -9.49 -12.57 1.72
N VAL A 38 -9.09 -11.51 2.43
CA VAL A 38 -9.97 -10.36 2.71
C VAL A 38 -10.39 -9.69 1.40
N SER A 39 -11.60 -9.12 1.37
CA SER A 39 -12.16 -8.50 0.16
C SER A 39 -11.23 -7.40 -0.39
N PRO A 40 -10.94 -7.39 -1.71
CA PRO A 40 -10.18 -6.31 -2.34
C PRO A 40 -10.82 -4.93 -2.16
N GLU A 41 -12.14 -4.85 -2.09
CA GLU A 41 -12.88 -3.61 -1.84
C GLU A 41 -12.67 -3.10 -0.42
N GLU A 42 -12.69 -3.98 0.58
CA GLU A 42 -12.40 -3.62 1.97
C GLU A 42 -10.97 -3.12 2.12
N ILE A 43 -9.99 -3.87 1.58
CA ILE A 43 -8.57 -3.49 1.61
C ILE A 43 -8.35 -2.17 0.88
N ARG A 44 -9.04 -1.92 -0.24
CA ARG A 44 -8.95 -0.64 -0.95
C ARG A 44 -9.38 0.52 -0.06
N ASN A 45 -10.49 0.38 0.66
CA ASN A 45 -10.99 1.44 1.54
C ASN A 45 -10.01 1.71 2.69
N ASP A 46 -9.47 0.64 3.30
CA ASP A 46 -8.48 0.79 4.38
C ASP A 46 -7.17 1.43 3.89
N VAL A 47 -6.70 1.04 2.70
CA VAL A 47 -5.54 1.67 2.06
C VAL A 47 -5.82 3.15 1.78
N PHE A 48 -7.01 3.47 1.28
CA PHE A 48 -7.42 4.85 1.04
C PHE A 48 -7.36 5.69 2.30
N ASP A 49 -7.90 5.20 3.42
CA ASP A 49 -7.90 5.93 4.69
C ASP A 49 -6.48 6.20 5.21
N VAL A 50 -5.61 5.19 5.10
CA VAL A 50 -4.18 5.33 5.46
C VAL A 50 -3.50 6.36 4.58
N VAL A 51 -3.67 6.26 3.25
CA VAL A 51 -3.06 7.18 2.28
C VAL A 51 -3.60 8.60 2.45
N TYR A 52 -4.90 8.75 2.67
CA TYR A 52 -5.53 10.04 2.90
C TYR A 52 -4.95 10.71 4.14
N THR A 53 -4.79 9.95 5.24
CA THR A 53 -4.13 10.44 6.46
C THR A 53 -2.70 10.90 6.20
N VAL A 54 -1.95 10.16 5.37
CA VAL A 54 -0.60 10.54 4.96
C VAL A 54 -0.58 11.85 4.16
N ILE A 55 -1.49 12.01 3.21
CA ILE A 55 -1.57 13.22 2.39
C ILE A 55 -2.02 14.40 3.22
N ASP A 56 -2.99 14.21 4.12
CA ASP A 56 -3.46 15.25 5.03
C ASP A 56 -2.33 15.76 5.93
N PHE A 57 -1.46 14.86 6.40
CA PHE A 57 -0.26 15.19 7.16
C PHE A 57 0.82 15.90 6.32
N LYS A 58 1.09 15.41 5.11
CA LYS A 58 2.15 15.95 4.22
C LYS A 58 1.78 17.29 3.61
N GLU A 59 0.52 17.46 3.24
CA GLU A 59 0.02 18.57 2.44
C GLU A 59 -1.25 19.16 3.09
N PRO A 60 -1.17 19.69 4.32
CA PRO A 60 -2.34 20.12 5.08
C PRO A 60 -3.11 21.26 4.40
N PHE A 61 -2.43 22.05 3.57
CA PHE A 61 -2.98 23.20 2.86
C PHE A 61 -3.75 22.85 1.57
N LEU A 62 -3.65 21.61 1.07
CA LEU A 62 -4.46 21.18 -0.05
C LEU A 62 -5.94 21.17 0.31
N ASN A 63 -6.80 21.48 -0.67
CA ASN A 63 -8.23 21.40 -0.43
C ASN A 63 -8.69 19.92 -0.31
N PRO A 64 -9.84 19.65 0.34
CA PRO A 64 -10.29 18.28 0.57
C PRO A 64 -10.49 17.45 -0.71
N ASN A 65 -10.91 18.09 -1.81
CA ASN A 65 -11.14 17.39 -3.08
C ASN A 65 -9.82 16.95 -3.73
N GLU A 66 -8.80 17.81 -3.69
CA GLU A 66 -7.45 17.51 -4.18
C GLU A 66 -6.81 16.40 -3.35
N LYS A 67 -6.93 16.46 -2.01
CA LYS A 67 -6.45 15.41 -1.11
C LYS A 67 -7.09 14.07 -1.45
N ARG A 68 -8.41 14.02 -1.61
CA ARG A 68 -9.15 12.80 -1.98
C ARG A 68 -8.71 12.24 -3.32
N LYS A 69 -8.62 13.10 -4.35
CA LYS A 69 -8.21 12.66 -5.69
C LYS A 69 -6.80 12.06 -5.67
N LYS A 70 -5.86 12.74 -5.02
CA LYS A 70 -4.49 12.27 -4.87
C LYS A 70 -4.42 10.96 -4.07
N ALA A 71 -5.23 10.84 -3.01
CA ALA A 71 -5.33 9.62 -2.23
C ALA A 71 -5.88 8.45 -3.07
N GLN A 72 -6.90 8.68 -3.90
CA GLN A 72 -7.45 7.66 -4.79
C GLN A 72 -6.42 7.16 -5.79
N GLU A 73 -5.70 8.07 -6.46
CA GLU A 73 -4.66 7.72 -7.43
C GLU A 73 -3.56 6.85 -6.80
N ILE A 74 -3.07 7.25 -5.62
CA ILE A 74 -2.06 6.50 -4.87
C ILE A 74 -2.61 5.15 -4.38
N THR A 75 -3.88 5.10 -3.96
CA THR A 75 -4.54 3.87 -3.49
C THR A 75 -4.62 2.83 -4.59
N GLU A 76 -5.09 3.19 -5.79
CA GLU A 76 -5.16 2.24 -6.90
C GLU A 76 -3.79 1.72 -7.30
N ASP A 77 -2.78 2.60 -7.29
CA ASP A 77 -1.39 2.24 -7.52
C ASP A 77 -0.86 1.24 -6.48
N ILE A 78 -1.15 1.44 -5.20
CA ILE A 78 -0.76 0.54 -4.11
C ILE A 78 -1.49 -0.80 -4.26
N MET A 79 -2.80 -0.78 -4.51
CA MET A 79 -3.62 -1.98 -4.70
C MET A 79 -3.10 -2.83 -5.87
N ARG A 80 -2.72 -2.19 -6.97
CA ARG A 80 -2.11 -2.86 -8.12
C ARG A 80 -0.79 -3.54 -7.73
N GLU A 81 0.08 -2.84 -7.01
CA GLU A 81 1.37 -3.39 -6.59
C GLU A 81 1.22 -4.54 -5.58
N MET A 82 0.27 -4.43 -4.63
CA MET A 82 -0.05 -5.52 -3.70
C MET A 82 -0.45 -6.80 -4.45
N LYS A 83 -1.38 -6.69 -5.42
CA LYS A 83 -1.83 -7.81 -6.24
C LYS A 83 -0.68 -8.45 -7.02
N LEU A 84 0.15 -7.62 -7.66
CA LEU A 84 1.33 -8.10 -8.39
C LEU A 84 2.33 -8.83 -7.48
N ASN A 85 2.58 -8.31 -6.29
CA ASN A 85 3.47 -8.95 -5.31
C ASN A 85 2.95 -10.32 -4.88
N ILE A 86 1.65 -10.42 -4.59
CA ILE A 86 0.98 -11.68 -4.22
C ILE A 86 1.03 -12.68 -5.37
N MET A 87 0.71 -12.25 -6.60
CA MET A 87 0.81 -13.09 -7.80
C MET A 87 2.23 -13.62 -8.01
N HIS A 88 3.23 -12.75 -7.89
CA HIS A 88 4.64 -13.13 -8.03
C HIS A 88 5.05 -14.19 -6.99
N LYS A 89 4.66 -14.01 -5.71
CA LYS A 89 4.88 -15.00 -4.66
C LYS A 89 4.22 -16.35 -4.98
N MET A 90 2.98 -16.33 -5.47
CA MET A 90 2.26 -17.56 -5.85
C MET A 90 2.94 -18.31 -6.99
N VAL A 91 3.35 -17.61 -8.05
CA VAL A 91 4.06 -18.20 -9.20
C VAL A 91 5.38 -18.80 -8.76
N MET A 92 6.17 -18.07 -7.98
CA MET A 92 7.47 -18.54 -7.48
C MET A 92 7.34 -19.72 -6.52
N SER A 93 6.28 -19.76 -5.71
CA SER A 93 5.95 -20.92 -4.87
C SER A 93 5.69 -22.15 -5.73
N LYS A 94 4.80 -22.05 -6.73
CA LYS A 94 4.48 -23.17 -7.64
C LYS A 94 5.70 -23.73 -8.37
N LEU A 95 6.56 -22.86 -8.91
CA LEU A 95 7.78 -23.26 -9.63
C LEU A 95 8.80 -24.02 -8.75
N ARG A 96 8.81 -23.78 -7.44
CA ARG A 96 9.66 -24.55 -6.51
C ARG A 96 9.15 -25.96 -6.28
N PHE A 97 7.83 -26.16 -6.30
CA PHE A 97 7.23 -27.48 -6.12
C PHE A 97 7.29 -28.36 -7.38
N THR A 98 7.37 -27.78 -8.58
CA THR A 98 7.45 -28.55 -9.85
C THR A 98 8.84 -29.13 -10.17
N ARG A 99 9.86 -28.83 -9.35
CA ARG A 99 11.24 -29.29 -9.54
C ARG A 99 11.59 -30.58 -8.77
N TYR A 100 10.61 -31.25 -8.18
CA TYR A 100 10.75 -32.54 -7.51
C TYR A 100 9.93 -33.61 -8.23
#